data_AF-A0A7L8V556-F1
#
_entry.id   AF-A0A7L8V556-F1
#
_cell.length_a   1.000
_cell.length_b   1.000
_cell.length_c   1.000
_cell.angle_alpha   90.00
_cell.angle_beta   90.00
_cell.angle_gamma   90.00
#
_symmetry.space_group_name_H-M   'P 1'
#
loop_
_entity.id
_entity.type
_entity.pdbx_description
1 polymer ?
#
loop_
_entity_poly.entity_id
_entity_poly.type
_entity_poly.pdbx_seq_one_letter_code
_entity_poly.pdbx_strand_id
1 'polypeptide(L)'
;MEPNELQEARTNPEFLKFLGEKEQTARESKNIKELYEVLDSMLILDLDPTKIDSIYEEILKISFGRVEEKLANSGTFDIDTDEFFCARALYEYAIEQWSNKNYRGAKEMFFILFSLLNDIKLQNALMVHILNTHKSINLDDFYTKVAHSSQNEDEKYGYFITNFDFDIEDYLSKNSKFIDEINQQLQALMR
;
A
#
# COMPACT_ATOMS: atom_id res chain seq x y z
N MET A 1 -1.26 23.77 6.58
CA MET A 1 -1.24 24.15 8.00
C MET A 1 0.04 24.90 8.23
N GLU A 2 -0.04 26.05 8.91
CA GLU A 2 1.13 26.85 9.23
C GLU A 2 1.96 26.16 10.35
N PRO A 3 3.30 26.32 10.39
CA PRO A 3 4.15 25.65 11.40
C PRO A 3 3.71 25.83 12.86
N ASN A 4 3.11 26.98 13.19
CA ASN A 4 2.60 27.26 14.54
C ASN A 4 1.35 26.44 14.89
N GLU A 5 0.46 26.21 13.94
CA GLU A 5 -0.77 25.41 14.15
C GLU A 5 -0.43 23.93 14.41
N LEU A 6 0.58 23.41 13.72
CA LEU A 6 1.10 22.06 13.95
C LEU A 6 1.71 21.92 15.35
N GLN A 7 2.42 22.94 15.83
CA GLN A 7 3.06 22.91 17.14
C GLN A 7 2.04 23.00 18.29
N GLU A 8 0.94 23.75 18.10
CA GLU A 8 -0.18 23.78 19.03
C GLU A 8 -0.91 22.43 19.08
N ALA A 9 -1.16 21.80 17.93
CA ALA A 9 -1.80 20.48 17.86
C ALA A 9 -0.94 19.38 18.51
N ARG A 10 0.38 19.41 18.30
CA ARG A 10 1.35 18.46 18.90
C ARG A 10 1.37 18.46 20.42
N THR A 11 1.05 19.61 21.03
CA THR A 11 1.15 19.79 22.49
C THR A 11 -0.21 19.91 23.17
N ASN A 12 -1.31 19.87 22.42
CA ASN A 12 -2.66 19.95 22.95
C ASN A 12 -3.05 18.64 23.66
N PRO A 13 -3.20 18.63 25.00
CA PRO A 13 -3.47 17.41 25.75
C PRO A 13 -4.86 16.83 25.48
N GLU A 14 -5.85 17.65 25.14
CA GLU A 14 -7.20 17.17 24.79
C GLU A 14 -7.17 16.43 23.46
N PHE A 15 -6.45 16.97 22.48
CA PHE A 15 -6.29 16.35 21.18
C PHE A 15 -5.51 15.03 21.27
N LEU A 16 -4.40 14.99 22.03
CA LEU A 16 -3.63 13.77 22.25
C LEU A 16 -4.45 12.70 22.98
N LYS A 17 -5.28 13.10 23.95
CA LYS A 17 -6.22 12.19 24.61
C LYS A 17 -7.25 11.64 23.64
N PHE A 18 -7.85 12.50 22.81
CA PHE A 18 -8.79 12.08 21.77
C PHE A 18 -8.17 11.07 20.79
N LEU A 19 -6.95 11.33 20.31
CA LEU A 19 -6.24 10.38 19.44
C LEU A 19 -6.01 9.03 20.13
N GLY A 20 -5.64 9.03 21.42
CA GLY A 20 -5.46 7.79 22.20
C GLY A 20 -6.76 6.99 22.36
N GLU A 21 -7.88 7.65 22.66
CA GLU A 21 -9.20 7.01 22.79
C GLU A 21 -9.69 6.45 21.44
N LYS A 22 -9.47 7.20 20.37
CA LYS A 22 -9.80 6.77 19.01
C LYS A 22 -8.99 5.57 18.58
N GLU A 23 -7.68 5.58 18.83
CA GLU A 23 -6.80 4.44 18.57
C GLU A 23 -7.29 3.18 19.29
N GLN A 24 -7.57 3.28 20.59
CA GLN A 24 -8.03 2.14 21.39
C GLN A 24 -9.33 1.56 20.80
N THR A 25 -10.30 2.42 20.50
CA THR A 25 -11.59 2.02 19.90
C THR A 25 -11.40 1.34 18.54
N ALA A 26 -10.52 1.89 17.70
CA ALA A 26 -10.21 1.35 16.39
C ALA A 26 -9.54 -0.03 16.47
N ARG A 27 -8.62 -0.23 17.44
CA ARG A 27 -8.00 -1.54 17.69
C ARG A 27 -9.02 -2.57 18.17
N GLU A 28 -9.87 -2.21 19.13
CA GLU A 28 -10.90 -3.11 19.69
C GLU A 28 -11.92 -3.56 18.62
N SER A 29 -12.33 -2.63 17.76
CA SER A 29 -13.29 -2.88 16.68
C SER A 29 -12.65 -3.40 15.39
N LYS A 30 -11.32 -3.46 15.30
CA LYS A 30 -10.54 -3.73 14.08
C LYS A 30 -10.94 -2.81 12.91
N ASN A 31 -11.24 -1.55 13.20
CA ASN A 31 -11.60 -0.54 12.22
C ASN A 31 -10.34 0.03 11.55
N ILE A 32 -9.96 -0.56 10.41
CA ILE A 32 -8.73 -0.21 9.68
C ILE A 32 -8.72 1.25 9.19
N LYS A 33 -9.89 1.79 8.81
CA LYS A 33 -10.01 3.19 8.39
C LYS A 33 -9.63 4.12 9.53
N GLU A 34 -10.20 3.92 10.71
CA GLU A 34 -9.89 4.74 11.88
C GLU A 34 -8.43 4.58 12.34
N LEU A 35 -7.85 3.38 12.20
CA LEU A 35 -6.42 3.18 12.46
C LEU A 35 -5.55 4.02 11.52
N TYR A 36 -5.90 4.09 10.23
CA TYR A 36 -5.19 4.97 9.29
C TYR A 36 -5.41 6.45 9.59
N GLU A 37 -6.63 6.87 9.96
CA GLU A 37 -6.88 8.26 10.36
C GLU A 37 -6.04 8.66 11.58
N VAL A 38 -5.85 7.76 12.55
CA VAL A 38 -4.94 7.97 13.68
C VAL A 38 -3.50 8.00 13.18
N LEU A 39 -3.05 6.99 12.41
CA LEU A 39 -1.68 6.90 11.90
C LEU A 39 -1.27 8.15 11.13
N ASP A 40 -2.09 8.57 10.16
CA ASP A 40 -1.85 9.74 9.32
C ASP A 40 -1.77 11.03 10.18
N SER A 41 -2.64 11.15 11.20
CA SER A 41 -2.57 12.26 12.17
C SER A 41 -1.27 12.25 12.96
N MET A 42 -0.83 11.07 13.42
CA MET A 42 0.41 10.92 14.19
C MET A 42 1.65 11.23 13.35
N LEU A 43 1.67 10.82 12.07
CA LEU A 43 2.74 11.10 11.12
C LEU A 43 2.86 12.60 10.83
N ILE A 44 1.74 13.28 10.55
CA ILE A 44 1.70 14.74 10.31
C ILE A 44 2.23 15.51 11.54
N LEU A 45 1.89 15.02 12.73
CA LEU A 45 2.28 15.63 13.98
C LEU A 45 3.64 15.14 14.48
N ASP A 46 4.34 14.25 13.77
CA ASP A 46 5.67 13.75 14.16
C ASP A 46 5.68 13.30 15.63
N LEU A 47 4.66 12.50 15.99
CA LEU A 47 4.50 11.95 17.34
C LEU A 47 5.43 10.73 17.54
N ASP A 48 5.34 10.09 18.71
CA ASP A 48 6.20 8.98 19.10
C ASP A 48 6.29 7.86 18.02
N PRO A 49 7.48 7.63 17.43
CA PRO A 49 7.69 6.60 16.41
C PRO A 49 7.31 5.19 16.87
N THR A 50 7.54 4.86 18.14
CA THR A 50 7.21 3.53 18.70
C THR A 50 5.71 3.25 18.59
N LYS A 51 4.92 4.31 18.80
CA LYS A 51 3.48 4.24 18.75
C LYS A 51 2.96 4.23 17.31
N ILE A 52 3.60 5.00 16.42
CA ILE A 52 3.37 4.95 14.97
C ILE A 52 3.58 3.51 14.46
N ASP A 53 4.73 2.91 14.77
CA ASP A 53 5.07 1.54 14.38
C ASP A 53 4.02 0.55 14.89
N SER A 54 3.62 0.65 16.16
CA SER A 54 2.61 -0.23 16.75
C SER A 54 1.22 -0.13 16.10
N ILE A 55 0.84 1.04 15.58
CA ILE A 55 -0.42 1.21 14.86
C ILE A 55 -0.31 0.57 13.47
N TYR A 56 0.79 0.82 12.77
CA TYR A 56 1.05 0.22 11.47
C TYR A 56 1.11 -1.32 11.54
N GLU A 57 1.74 -1.89 12.57
CA GLU A 57 1.74 -3.34 12.82
C GLU A 57 0.32 -3.92 12.96
N GLU A 58 -0.59 -3.22 13.65
CA GLU A 58 -1.97 -3.69 13.79
C GLU A 58 -2.76 -3.55 12.47
N ILE A 59 -2.52 -2.50 11.70
CA ILE A 59 -3.07 -2.34 10.34
C ILE A 59 -2.62 -3.52 9.45
N LEU A 60 -1.34 -3.88 9.47
CA LEU A 60 -0.81 -5.01 8.71
C LEU A 60 -1.46 -6.32 9.16
N LYS A 61 -1.56 -6.56 10.47
CA LYS A 61 -2.19 -7.75 11.03
C LYS A 61 -3.65 -7.89 10.60
N ILE A 62 -4.43 -6.81 10.64
CA ILE A 62 -5.82 -6.80 10.15
C ILE A 62 -5.84 -7.10 8.65
N SER A 63 -4.99 -6.43 7.87
CA SER A 63 -4.95 -6.55 6.41
C SER A 63 -4.57 -7.97 5.95
N PHE A 64 -3.57 -8.60 6.58
CA PHE A 64 -3.21 -9.99 6.29
C PHE A 64 -4.32 -10.97 6.68
N GLY A 65 -5.02 -10.74 7.80
CA GLY A 65 -6.22 -11.51 8.12
C GLY A 65 -7.31 -11.41 7.03
N ARG A 66 -7.50 -10.22 6.46
CA ARG A 66 -8.44 -10.02 5.33
C ARG A 66 -7.97 -10.69 4.04
N VAL A 67 -6.67 -10.70 3.77
CA VAL A 67 -6.09 -11.44 2.64
C VAL A 67 -6.40 -12.93 2.75
N GLU A 68 -6.17 -13.51 3.92
CA GLU A 68 -6.47 -14.93 4.17
C GLU A 68 -7.96 -15.23 3.94
N GLU A 69 -8.85 -14.38 4.48
CA GLU A 69 -10.30 -14.50 4.26
C GLU A 69 -10.68 -14.43 2.77
N LYS A 70 -10.10 -13.49 2.01
CA LYS A 70 -10.40 -13.32 0.58
C LYS A 70 -9.88 -14.48 -0.25
N LEU A 71 -8.64 -14.91 -0.03
CA LEU A 71 -8.05 -16.06 -0.74
C LEU A 71 -8.86 -17.34 -0.49
N ALA A 72 -9.25 -17.59 0.76
CA ALA A 72 -10.06 -18.77 1.12
C ALA A 72 -11.43 -18.79 0.44
N ASN A 73 -12.02 -17.62 0.20
CA ASN A 73 -13.35 -17.50 -0.41
C ASN A 73 -13.31 -17.14 -1.90
N SER A 74 -12.13 -17.13 -2.53
CA SER A 74 -11.94 -16.66 -3.93
C SER A 74 -12.52 -15.26 -4.16
N GLY A 75 -12.44 -14.40 -3.15
CA GLY A 75 -12.93 -13.02 -3.18
C GLY A 75 -11.86 -12.03 -3.64
N THR A 76 -12.32 -10.83 -4.01
CA THR A 76 -11.48 -9.67 -4.36
C THR A 76 -11.76 -8.51 -3.41
N PHE A 77 -10.82 -7.58 -3.29
CA PHE A 77 -11.01 -6.28 -2.67
C PHE A 77 -11.73 -5.32 -3.62
N ASP A 78 -12.71 -4.60 -3.06
CA ASP A 78 -13.33 -3.44 -3.69
C ASP A 78 -12.73 -2.15 -3.13
N ILE A 79 -11.88 -1.49 -3.93
CA ILE A 79 -11.17 -0.27 -3.54
C ILE A 79 -12.07 0.97 -3.46
N ASP A 80 -13.35 0.87 -3.83
CA ASP A 80 -14.33 1.93 -3.63
C ASP A 80 -15.00 1.84 -2.24
N THR A 81 -14.58 0.86 -1.42
CA THR A 81 -15.05 0.63 -0.05
C THR A 81 -13.89 0.68 0.95
N ASP A 82 -14.15 0.43 2.24
CA ASP A 82 -13.11 0.35 3.27
C ASP A 82 -12.06 -0.76 3.01
N GLU A 83 -12.32 -1.69 2.08
CA GLU A 83 -11.31 -2.67 1.65
C GLU A 83 -10.12 -2.02 0.93
N PHE A 84 -10.28 -0.78 0.47
CA PHE A 84 -9.19 0.11 0.05
C PHE A 84 -8.04 0.15 1.07
N PHE A 85 -8.34 0.25 2.36
CA PHE A 85 -7.29 0.36 3.38
C PHE A 85 -6.47 -0.94 3.52
N CYS A 86 -7.07 -2.09 3.22
CA CYS A 86 -6.33 -3.35 3.15
C CYS A 86 -5.40 -3.36 1.93
N ALA A 87 -5.89 -2.88 0.78
CA ALA A 87 -5.07 -2.73 -0.42
C ALA A 87 -3.89 -1.75 -0.22
N ARG A 88 -4.15 -0.61 0.46
CA ARG A 88 -3.13 0.37 0.87
C ARG A 88 -2.05 -0.29 1.72
N ALA A 89 -2.44 -1.00 2.78
CA ALA A 89 -1.49 -1.66 3.70
C ALA A 89 -0.59 -2.68 2.99
N LEU A 90 -1.14 -3.50 2.11
CA LEU A 90 -0.36 -4.47 1.34
C LEU A 90 0.62 -3.80 0.39
N TYR A 91 0.20 -2.70 -0.23
CA TYR A 91 1.06 -1.93 -1.12
C TYR A 91 2.20 -1.25 -0.36
N GLU A 92 1.91 -0.58 0.76
CA GLU A 92 2.91 0.04 1.64
C GLU A 92 3.93 -0.99 2.10
N TYR A 93 3.47 -2.16 2.54
CA TYR A 93 4.35 -3.26 2.94
C TYR A 93 5.21 -3.79 1.78
N ALA A 94 4.64 -3.92 0.57
CA ALA A 94 5.39 -4.34 -0.61
C ALA A 94 6.50 -3.31 -0.98
N ILE A 95 6.20 -2.01 -0.87
CA ILE A 95 7.16 -0.92 -1.08
C ILE A 95 8.27 -0.96 -0.02
N GLU A 96 7.93 -1.22 1.24
CA GLU A 96 8.90 -1.40 2.33
C GLU A 96 9.84 -2.59 2.08
N GLN A 97 9.31 -3.72 1.62
CA GLN A 97 10.14 -4.85 1.22
C GLN A 97 11.08 -4.47 0.06
N TRP A 98 10.57 -3.69 -0.90
CA TRP A 98 11.36 -3.26 -2.05
C TRP A 98 12.47 -2.29 -1.65
N SER A 99 12.18 -1.30 -0.80
CA SER A 99 13.18 -0.34 -0.30
C SER A 99 14.30 -1.05 0.48
N ASN A 100 13.95 -2.11 1.21
CA ASN A 100 14.90 -3.00 1.90
C ASN A 100 15.64 -3.98 0.98
N LYS A 101 15.51 -3.84 -0.35
CA LYS A 101 16.09 -4.73 -1.39
C LYS A 101 15.64 -6.19 -1.27
N ASN A 102 14.56 -6.46 -0.53
CA ASN A 102 13.90 -7.75 -0.53
C ASN A 102 12.99 -7.87 -1.77
N TYR A 103 13.61 -7.98 -2.95
CA TYR A 103 12.89 -8.01 -4.24
C TYR A 103 11.92 -9.18 -4.32
N ARG A 104 12.26 -10.32 -3.73
CA ARG A 104 11.37 -11.48 -3.70
C ARG A 104 10.12 -11.19 -2.87
N GLY A 105 10.28 -10.71 -1.64
CA GLY A 105 9.15 -10.37 -0.76
C GLY A 105 8.26 -9.29 -1.37
N ALA A 106 8.86 -8.24 -1.94
CA ALA A 106 8.11 -7.20 -2.65
C ALA A 106 7.31 -7.77 -3.83
N LYS A 107 7.93 -8.59 -4.68
CA LYS A 107 7.28 -9.22 -5.84
C LYS A 107 6.10 -10.10 -5.41
N GLU A 108 6.28 -10.92 -4.37
CA GLU A 108 5.23 -11.80 -3.84
C GLU A 108 4.06 -10.97 -3.28
N MET A 109 4.33 -9.90 -2.51
CA MET A 109 3.28 -9.03 -1.97
C MET A 109 2.52 -8.26 -3.07
N PHE A 110 3.22 -7.67 -4.05
CA PHE A 110 2.56 -7.02 -5.18
C PHE A 110 1.68 -7.98 -5.96
N PHE A 111 2.10 -9.24 -6.10
CA PHE A 111 1.30 -10.24 -6.80
C PHE A 111 0.05 -10.68 -6.03
N ILE A 112 0.15 -10.84 -4.70
CA ILE A 112 -1.02 -11.09 -3.86
C ILE A 112 -2.02 -9.95 -4.04
N LEU A 113 -1.56 -8.70 -3.94
CA LEU A 113 -2.42 -7.54 -4.14
C LEU A 113 -3.02 -7.50 -5.55
N PHE A 114 -2.22 -7.72 -6.60
CA PHE A 114 -2.69 -7.80 -7.99
C PHE A 114 -3.81 -8.83 -8.16
N SER A 115 -3.66 -10.00 -7.53
CA SER A 115 -4.62 -11.12 -7.63
C SER A 115 -5.90 -10.87 -6.86
N LEU A 116 -5.86 -10.01 -5.83
CA LEU A 116 -7.01 -9.66 -5.01
C LEU A 116 -7.76 -8.42 -5.50
N LEU A 117 -7.24 -7.65 -6.47
CA LEU A 117 -7.92 -6.45 -6.94
C LEU A 117 -8.85 -6.73 -8.12
N ASN A 118 -9.93 -5.95 -8.20
CA ASN A 118 -10.81 -5.87 -9.38
C ASN A 118 -10.78 -4.46 -10.01
N ASP A 119 -9.59 -3.88 -10.10
CA ASP A 119 -9.36 -2.57 -10.71
C ASP A 119 -8.23 -2.70 -11.75
N ILE A 120 -8.58 -2.55 -13.04
CA ILE A 120 -7.66 -2.77 -14.15
C ILE A 120 -6.50 -1.75 -14.13
N LYS A 121 -6.76 -0.51 -13.71
CA LYS A 121 -5.74 0.54 -13.66
C LYS A 121 -4.66 0.18 -12.63
N LEU A 122 -5.07 -0.20 -11.42
CA LEU A 122 -4.15 -0.68 -10.38
C LEU A 122 -3.48 -1.99 -10.76
N GLN A 123 -4.21 -2.94 -11.36
CA GLN A 123 -3.61 -4.19 -11.81
C GLN A 123 -2.48 -3.96 -12.82
N ASN A 124 -2.70 -3.09 -13.80
CA ASN A 124 -1.67 -2.72 -14.77
C ASN A 124 -0.47 -2.03 -14.10
N ALA A 125 -0.72 -1.09 -13.19
CA ALA A 125 0.34 -0.44 -12.42
C ALA A 125 1.13 -1.45 -11.58
N LEU A 126 0.47 -2.37 -10.87
CA LEU A 126 1.11 -3.40 -10.06
C LEU A 126 1.94 -4.37 -10.92
N MET A 127 1.48 -4.72 -12.12
CA MET A 127 2.28 -5.54 -13.04
C MET A 127 3.60 -4.86 -13.41
N VAL A 128 3.61 -3.52 -13.55
CA VAL A 128 4.85 -2.75 -13.72
C VAL A 128 5.77 -2.89 -12.48
N HIS A 129 5.23 -2.85 -11.26
CA HIS A 129 6.02 -3.05 -10.03
C HIS A 129 6.59 -4.48 -9.95
N ILE A 130 5.76 -5.48 -10.24
CA ILE A 130 6.14 -6.90 -10.27
C ILE A 130 7.27 -7.12 -11.29
N LEU A 131 7.20 -6.52 -12.48
CA LEU A 131 8.25 -6.62 -13.49
C LEU A 131 9.57 -5.98 -13.04
N ASN A 132 9.52 -4.82 -12.39
CA ASN A 132 10.74 -4.13 -11.94
C ASN A 132 11.38 -4.85 -10.74
N THR A 133 10.59 -5.33 -9.78
CA THR A 133 11.08 -6.17 -8.68
C THR A 133 11.61 -7.51 -9.18
N HIS A 134 10.96 -8.15 -10.16
CA HIS A 134 11.47 -9.36 -10.80
C HIS A 134 12.84 -9.16 -11.46
N LYS A 135 13.05 -7.99 -12.07
CA LYS A 135 14.34 -7.58 -12.67
C LYS A 135 15.36 -7.08 -11.65
N SER A 136 15.05 -7.11 -10.35
CA SER A 136 15.88 -6.56 -9.27
C SER A 136 16.26 -5.10 -9.47
N ILE A 137 15.41 -4.32 -10.14
CA ILE A 137 15.57 -2.86 -10.23
C ILE A 137 15.32 -2.31 -8.84
N ASN A 138 16.21 -1.47 -8.31
CA ASN A 138 16.00 -0.86 -7.00
C ASN A 138 14.92 0.23 -7.07
N LEU A 139 14.37 0.58 -5.90
CA LEU A 139 13.24 1.49 -5.82
C LEU A 139 13.58 2.90 -6.34
N ASP A 140 14.80 3.40 -6.09
CA ASP A 140 15.25 4.71 -6.57
C ASP A 140 15.32 4.78 -8.10
N ASP A 141 15.90 3.75 -8.74
CA ASP A 141 15.95 3.63 -10.20
C ASP A 141 14.56 3.50 -10.80
N PHE A 142 13.63 2.83 -10.11
CA PHE A 142 12.24 2.75 -10.52
C PHE A 142 11.54 4.12 -10.46
N TYR A 143 11.77 4.90 -9.40
CA TYR A 143 11.19 6.24 -9.25
C TYR A 143 11.56 7.21 -10.37
N THR A 144 12.69 7.00 -11.06
CA THR A 144 13.06 7.80 -12.24
C THR A 144 12.11 7.62 -13.43
N LYS A 145 11.22 6.63 -13.39
CA LYS A 145 10.25 6.30 -14.46
C LYS A 145 8.83 6.75 -14.12
N VAL A 146 8.62 7.36 -12.96
CA VAL A 146 7.31 7.80 -12.46
C VAL A 146 7.00 9.19 -12.98
N ALA A 147 5.78 9.41 -13.46
CA ALA A 147 5.36 10.71 -13.98
C ALA A 147 5.00 11.67 -12.84
N HIS A 148 6.02 12.29 -12.23
CA HIS A 148 5.89 13.16 -11.04
C HIS A 148 5.01 14.41 -11.23
N SER A 149 4.78 14.84 -12.48
CA SER A 149 3.95 16.01 -12.79
C SER A 149 2.47 15.68 -13.01
N SER A 150 2.11 14.40 -13.03
CA SER A 150 0.73 13.95 -13.24
C SER A 150 0.00 13.84 -11.90
N GLN A 151 -1.10 14.59 -11.76
CA GLN A 151 -2.01 14.35 -10.65
C GLN A 151 -2.86 13.13 -10.96
N ASN A 152 -3.11 12.32 -9.93
CA ASN A 152 -4.12 11.28 -10.03
C ASN A 152 -5.50 11.93 -10.20
N GLU A 153 -6.29 11.41 -11.14
CA GLU A 153 -7.65 11.89 -11.39
C GLU A 153 -8.62 11.56 -10.24
N ASP A 154 -8.32 10.51 -9.47
CA ASP A 154 -9.10 10.03 -8.33
C ASP A 154 -8.17 9.90 -7.10
N GLU A 155 -8.63 10.43 -5.97
CA GLU A 155 -7.91 10.49 -4.69
C GLU A 155 -7.51 9.09 -4.20
N LYS A 156 -8.32 8.06 -4.48
CA LYS A 156 -8.01 6.67 -4.05
C LYS A 156 -6.71 6.15 -4.66
N TYR A 157 -6.33 6.63 -5.84
CA TYR A 157 -5.05 6.26 -6.47
C TYR A 157 -3.86 7.04 -5.90
N GLY A 158 -4.09 8.05 -5.06
CA GLY A 158 -3.04 8.87 -4.42
C GLY A 158 -2.04 8.09 -3.58
N TYR A 159 -2.43 6.91 -3.10
CA TYR A 159 -1.59 6.04 -2.26
C TYR A 159 -0.80 5.01 -3.06
N PHE A 160 -0.96 4.98 -4.39
CA PHE A 160 -0.31 4.03 -5.27
C PHE A 160 0.45 4.76 -6.39
N ILE A 161 1.63 4.27 -6.74
CA ILE A 161 2.32 4.73 -7.95
C ILE A 161 1.58 4.17 -9.17
N THR A 162 0.79 4.99 -9.85
CA THR A 162 -0.03 4.54 -10.99
C THR A 162 0.28 5.24 -12.30
N ASN A 163 1.07 6.32 -12.26
CA ASN A 163 1.42 7.11 -13.44
C ASN A 163 2.92 6.99 -13.74
N PHE A 164 3.24 6.74 -15.00
CA PHE A 164 4.60 6.49 -15.46
C PHE A 164 4.92 7.37 -16.67
N ASP A 165 6.21 7.67 -16.88
CA ASP A 165 6.71 8.44 -18.02
C ASP A 165 6.75 7.63 -19.34
N PHE A 166 6.03 6.51 -19.37
CA PHE A 166 5.92 5.62 -20.51
C PHE A 166 4.50 5.08 -20.63
N ASP A 167 4.13 4.65 -21.84
CA ASP A 167 2.88 3.98 -22.10
C ASP A 167 2.85 2.59 -21.46
N ILE A 168 1.93 2.37 -20.53
CA ILE A 168 1.86 1.13 -19.74
C ILE A 168 1.52 -0.06 -20.65
N GLU A 169 0.58 0.10 -21.59
CA GLU A 169 0.13 -1.01 -22.44
C GLU A 169 1.27 -1.51 -23.34
N ASP A 170 2.00 -0.60 -23.98
CA ASP A 170 3.18 -0.90 -24.78
C ASP A 170 4.31 -1.50 -23.93
N TYR A 171 4.53 -0.96 -22.72
CA TYR A 171 5.51 -1.51 -21.79
C TYR A 171 5.18 -2.95 -21.39
N LEU A 172 3.94 -3.24 -21.02
CA LEU A 172 3.51 -4.58 -20.64
C LEU A 172 3.58 -5.55 -21.83
N SER A 173 3.12 -5.13 -23.01
CA SER A 173 3.19 -5.92 -24.24
C SER A 173 4.63 -6.35 -24.59
N LYS A 174 5.58 -5.41 -24.52
CA LYS A 174 7.02 -5.67 -24.74
C LYS A 174 7.63 -6.62 -23.71
N ASN A 175 7.01 -6.75 -22.53
CA ASN A 175 7.46 -7.61 -21.44
C ASN A 175 6.61 -8.87 -21.27
N SER A 176 5.69 -9.17 -22.20
CA SER A 176 4.78 -10.33 -22.18
C SER A 176 5.44 -11.66 -21.77
N LYS A 177 6.63 -11.97 -22.33
CA LYS A 177 7.37 -13.19 -21.96
C LYS A 177 7.71 -13.27 -20.47
N PHE A 178 8.18 -12.16 -19.88
CA PHE A 178 8.47 -12.10 -18.45
C PHE A 178 7.18 -12.17 -17.62
N ILE A 179 6.10 -11.57 -18.09
CA ILE A 179 4.79 -11.66 -17.43
C ILE A 179 4.32 -13.12 -17.38
N ASP A 180 4.44 -13.87 -18.47
CA ASP A 180 4.10 -15.29 -18.52
C ASP A 180 4.95 -16.11 -17.53
N GLU A 181 6.26 -15.87 -17.48
CA GLU A 181 7.17 -16.53 -16.52
C GLU A 181 6.80 -16.21 -15.07
N ILE A 182 6.51 -14.94 -14.77
CA ILE A 182 6.09 -14.44 -13.46
C ILE A 182 4.78 -15.10 -13.03
N ASN A 183 3.79 -15.14 -13.92
CA ASN A 183 2.49 -15.76 -13.66
C ASN A 183 2.64 -17.26 -13.36
N GLN A 184 3.48 -17.97 -14.10
CA GLN A 184 3.75 -19.40 -13.85
C GLN A 184 4.43 -19.62 -12.49
N GLN A 185 5.44 -18.81 -12.16
CA GLN A 185 6.15 -18.89 -10.87
C GLN A 185 5.20 -18.66 -9.70
N LEU A 186 4.32 -17.66 -9.80
CA LEU A 186 3.48 -17.24 -8.69
C LEU A 186 2.25 -18.16 -8.54
N GLN A 187 1.71 -18.69 -9.64
CA GLN A 187 0.71 -19.77 -9.58
C GLN A 187 1.26 -21.03 -8.90
N ALA A 188 2.55 -21.33 -9.04
CA ALA A 188 3.17 -22.46 -8.36
C ALA A 188 3.31 -22.26 -6.84
N LEU A 189 3.37 -21.02 -6.36
CA LEU A 189 3.43 -20.69 -4.93
C LEU A 189 2.06 -20.74 -4.24
N MET A 190 0.97 -20.65 -5.00
CA MET A 190 -0.41 -20.70 -4.50
C MET A 190 -1.01 -22.11 -4.51
N ARG A 191 -0.21 -23.13 -4.80
CA ARG A 191 -0.61 -24.56 -4.78
C ARG A 191 -0.04 -25.25 -3.55
#